data_AF-A0A1X1TQG1-F1
#
_entry.id   AF-A0A1X1TQG1-F1
#
_cell.length_a   1.000
_cell.length_b   1.000
_cell.length_c   1.000
_cell.angle_alpha   90.00
_cell.angle_beta   90.00
_cell.angle_gamma   90.00
#
_symmetry.space_group_name_H-M   'P 1'
#
loop_
_entity.id
_entity.type
_entity.pdbx_description
1 polymer ?
#
loop_
_entity_poly.entity_id
_entity_poly.type
_entity_poly.pdbx_seq_one_letter_code
_entity_poly.pdbx_strand_id
1 'polypeptide(L)'
;MALNIKDPEVDRLANELATRLQTNKTDAIRRALRAQLGLLESRAGDRETQLLDVMRTEIWPLLTDRSPITKREREEILGYDADTGV
;
A
#
# COMPACT_ATOMS: atom_id res chain seq x y z
N MET A 1 -1.30 -13.19 25.76
CA MET A 1 -1.50 -14.64 25.65
C MET A 1 -0.40 -15.21 24.77
N ALA A 2 0.27 -16.29 25.20
CA ALA A 2 1.39 -16.89 24.48
C ALA A 2 0.88 -17.87 23.41
N LEU A 3 1.36 -17.72 22.19
CA LEU A 3 1.07 -18.64 21.09
C LEU A 3 1.85 -19.94 21.36
N ASN A 4 1.16 -21.01 21.77
CA ASN A 4 1.79 -22.32 21.95
C ASN A 4 1.72 -23.09 20.63
N ILE A 5 2.82 -23.08 19.88
CA ILE A 5 2.94 -23.81 18.64
C ILE A 5 3.47 -25.22 18.97
N LYS A 6 2.62 -26.24 18.85
CA LYS A 6 2.98 -27.66 19.08
C LYS A 6 3.45 -28.38 17.81
N ASP A 7 3.57 -27.65 16.70
CA ASP A 7 3.99 -28.18 15.43
C ASP A 7 5.53 -28.10 15.30
N PRO A 8 6.24 -29.25 15.18
CA PRO A 8 7.70 -29.27 15.08
C PRO A 8 8.23 -28.62 13.79
N GLU A 9 7.44 -28.59 12.71
CA GLU A 9 7.83 -27.95 11.46
C GLU A 9 7.86 -26.43 11.62
N VAL A 10 6.88 -25.87 12.33
CA VAL A 10 6.82 -24.42 12.58
C VAL A 10 7.96 -23.97 13.52
N ASP A 11 8.36 -24.78 14.50
CA ASP A 11 9.54 -24.46 15.32
C ASP A 11 10.84 -24.48 14.48
N ARG A 12 10.98 -25.43 13.55
CA ARG A 12 12.12 -25.47 12.62
C ARG A 12 12.17 -24.24 11.72
N LEU A 13 11.04 -23.85 11.13
CA LEU A 13 10.92 -22.66 10.30
C LEU A 13 11.17 -21.37 11.09
N ALA A 14 10.67 -21.29 12.31
CA ALA A 14 10.91 -20.16 13.21
C ALA A 14 12.39 -20.04 13.60
N ASN A 15 13.06 -21.16 13.87
CA ASN A 15 14.51 -21.19 14.12
C ASN A 15 15.29 -20.71 12.90
N GLU A 16 15.01 -21.24 11.72
CA GLU A 16 15.70 -20.87 10.49
C GLU A 16 15.53 -19.39 10.18
N LEU A 17 14.30 -18.87 10.35
CA LEU A 17 14.00 -17.46 10.17
C LEU A 17 14.71 -16.58 11.19
N ALA A 18 14.75 -17.00 12.46
CA ALA A 18 15.47 -16.32 13.53
C ALA A 18 16.98 -16.25 13.25
N THR A 19 17.58 -17.35 12.79
CA THR A 19 18.99 -17.38 12.40
C THR A 19 19.28 -16.43 11.24
N ARG A 20 18.43 -16.43 10.21
CA ARG A 20 18.60 -15.53 9.04
C ARG A 20 18.40 -14.06 9.38
N LEU A 21 17.48 -13.74 10.28
CA LEU A 21 17.19 -12.37 10.71
C LEU A 21 18.08 -11.90 11.88
N GLN A 22 18.88 -12.81 12.46
CA GLN A 22 19.65 -12.58 13.69
C GLN A 22 18.79 -12.05 14.85
N THR A 23 17.57 -12.58 15.00
CA THR A 23 16.63 -12.19 16.07
C THR A 23 16.20 -13.40 16.89
N ASN A 24 15.43 -13.19 17.97
CA ASN A 24 14.78 -14.30 18.66
C ASN A 24 13.62 -14.88 17.83
N LYS A 25 13.20 -16.13 18.12
CA LYS A 25 12.13 -16.83 17.39
C LYS A 25 10.83 -16.04 17.36
N THR A 26 10.47 -15.42 18.48
CA THR A 26 9.22 -14.66 18.62
C THR A 26 9.21 -13.42 17.73
N ASP A 27 10.33 -12.70 17.68
CA ASP A 27 10.50 -11.50 16.87
C ASP A 27 10.57 -11.85 15.38
N ALA A 28 11.23 -12.96 15.03
CA ALA A 28 11.26 -13.49 13.68
C ALA A 28 9.84 -13.82 13.17
N ILE A 29 9.07 -14.58 13.95
CA ILE A 29 7.67 -14.91 13.64
C ILE A 29 6.83 -13.64 13.55
N ARG A 30 6.95 -12.71 14.52
CA ARG A 30 6.21 -11.44 14.52
C ARG A 30 6.50 -10.64 13.25
N ARG A 31 7.76 -10.61 12.81
CA ARG A 31 8.20 -9.85 11.63
C ARG A 31 7.70 -10.50 10.33
N ALA A 32 7.72 -11.83 10.24
CA ALA A 32 7.12 -12.56 9.11
C ALA A 32 5.60 -12.38 9.03
N LEU A 33 4.89 -12.46 10.16
CA LEU A 33 3.44 -12.23 10.21
C LEU A 33 3.09 -10.80 9.78
N ARG A 34 3.82 -9.80 10.26
CA ARG A 34 3.64 -8.40 9.82
C ARG A 34 3.91 -8.22 8.34
N ALA A 35 4.94 -8.86 7.79
CA ALA A 35 5.24 -8.78 6.36
C ALA A 35 4.13 -9.42 5.51
N GLN A 36 3.59 -10.57 5.93
CA GLN A 36 2.47 -11.23 5.25
C GLN A 36 1.18 -10.41 5.34
N LEU A 37 0.87 -9.84 6.52
CA LEU A 37 -0.27 -8.94 6.68
C LEU A 37 -0.11 -7.69 5.82
N GLY A 38 1.07 -7.06 5.79
CA GLY A 38 1.33 -5.91 4.93
C GLY A 38 1.23 -6.25 3.43
N LEU A 39 1.65 -7.44 3.01
CA LEU A 39 1.45 -7.91 1.64
C LEU A 39 -0.03 -8.14 1.32
N LEU A 40 -0.80 -8.70 2.27
CA LEU A 40 -2.25 -8.87 2.11
C LEU A 40 -2.99 -7.54 2.12
N GLU A 41 -2.60 -6.59 2.97
CA GLU A 41 -3.12 -5.22 2.97
C GLU A 41 -2.74 -4.46 1.71
N SER A 42 -1.56 -4.68 1.12
CA SER A 42 -1.22 -4.10 -0.19
C SER A 42 -2.01 -4.72 -1.35
N ARG A 43 -2.52 -5.95 -1.16
CA ARG A 43 -3.35 -6.66 -2.15
C ARG A 43 -4.85 -6.44 -1.95
N ALA A 44 -5.28 -6.16 -0.72
CA ALA A 44 -6.68 -5.98 -0.34
C ALA A 44 -7.07 -4.52 -0.10
N GLY A 45 -6.10 -3.68 0.24
CA GLY A 45 -6.24 -2.24 0.41
C GLY A 45 -6.12 -1.57 -0.94
N ASP A 46 -7.26 -1.05 -1.37
CA ASP A 46 -7.50 -0.28 -2.57
C ASP A 46 -6.27 0.55 -2.99
N ARG A 47 -5.50 0.01 -3.95
CA ARG A 47 -4.29 0.65 -4.49
C ARG A 47 -4.59 2.05 -5.01
N GLU A 48 -5.83 2.27 -5.44
CA GLU A 48 -6.38 3.58 -5.77
C GLU A 48 -6.40 4.50 -4.54
N THR A 49 -6.99 4.07 -3.41
CA THR A 49 -6.95 4.82 -2.15
C THR A 49 -5.53 5.17 -1.71
N GLN A 50 -4.57 4.24 -1.78
CA GLN A 50 -3.18 4.54 -1.40
C GLN A 50 -2.52 5.54 -2.37
N LEU A 51 -2.76 5.39 -3.67
CA LEU A 51 -2.26 6.34 -4.67
C LEU A 51 -2.88 7.73 -4.46
N LEU A 52 -4.18 7.80 -4.22
CA LEU A 52 -4.90 9.05 -3.95
C LEU A 52 -4.41 9.73 -2.67
N ASP A 53 -4.03 8.96 -1.65
CA ASP A 53 -3.47 9.51 -0.42
C ASP A 53 -2.10 10.17 -0.66
N VAL A 54 -1.21 9.52 -1.42
CA VAL A 54 0.08 10.10 -1.84
C VAL A 54 -0.14 11.33 -2.71
N MET A 55 -1.06 11.27 -3.69
CA MET A 55 -1.39 12.43 -4.51
C MET A 55 -1.89 13.60 -3.65
N ARG A 56 -2.68 13.32 -2.60
CA ARG A 56 -3.23 14.34 -1.70
C ARG A 56 -2.23 14.94 -0.73
N THR A 57 -1.33 14.14 -0.19
CA THR A 57 -0.42 14.55 0.89
C THR A 57 0.93 15.04 0.39
N GLU A 58 1.40 14.55 -0.76
CA GLU A 58 2.75 14.84 -1.26
C GLU A 58 2.75 15.64 -2.57
N ILE A 59 1.83 15.35 -3.51
CA ILE A 59 1.86 15.93 -4.86
C ILE A 59 1.01 17.21 -4.96
N TRP A 60 -0.29 17.16 -4.63
CA TRP A 60 -1.20 18.31 -4.69
C TRP A 60 -0.76 19.50 -3.82
N PRO A 61 -0.09 19.32 -2.68
CA PRO A 61 0.44 20.45 -1.91
C PRO A 61 1.44 21.31 -2.68
N LEU A 62 2.17 20.73 -3.62
CA LEU A 62 3.18 21.41 -4.45
C LEU A 62 2.57 22.19 -5.61
N LEU A 63 1.29 21.98 -5.93
CA LEU A 63 0.61 22.75 -6.97
C LEU A 63 0.31 24.17 -6.48
N THR A 64 0.75 25.15 -7.28
CA THR A 64 0.54 26.58 -7.04
C THR A 64 -0.92 27.00 -7.26
N ASP A 65 -1.60 26.35 -8.20
CA ASP A 65 -3.01 26.55 -8.50
C ASP A 65 -3.81 25.28 -8.19
N ARG A 66 -4.84 25.44 -7.37
CA ARG A 66 -5.78 24.38 -6.97
C ARG A 66 -7.21 24.72 -7.35
N SER A 67 -7.38 25.74 -8.20
CA SER A 67 -8.69 26.14 -8.67
C SER A 67 -9.34 24.97 -9.41
N PRO A 68 -10.61 24.65 -9.12
CA PRO A 68 -11.33 23.64 -9.87
C PRO A 68 -11.36 24.05 -11.35
N ILE A 69 -10.95 23.14 -12.24
CA ILE A 69 -11.11 23.37 -13.69
C ILE A 69 -12.58 23.32 -14.05
N THR A 70 -13.00 24.26 -14.90
CA THR A 70 -14.35 24.28 -15.48
C THR A 70 -14.53 23.10 -16.44
N LYS A 71 -15.79 22.77 -16.75
CA LYS A 71 -16.12 21.73 -17.73
C LYS A 71 -15.46 22.01 -19.08
N ARG A 72 -15.50 23.26 -19.55
CA ARG A 72 -14.89 23.69 -20.82
C ARG A 72 -13.37 23.49 -20.82
N GLU A 73 -12.68 23.89 -19.75
CA GLU A 73 -11.22 23.69 -19.64
C GLU A 73 -10.86 22.21 -19.60
N ARG A 74 -11.67 21.38 -18.92
CA ARG A 74 -11.49 19.93 -18.94
C ARG A 74 -11.66 19.35 -20.35
N GLU A 75 -12.67 19.80 -21.08
CA GLU A 75 -12.92 19.36 -22.46
C GLU A 75 -11.77 19.76 -23.39
N GLU A 76 -11.27 21.00 -23.26
CA GLU A 76 -10.08 21.48 -23.99
C GLU A 76 -8.82 20.65 -23.68
N ILE A 77 -8.57 20.32 -22.41
CA ILE A 77 -7.42 19.49 -21.99
C ILE A 77 -7.52 18.07 -22.57
N LEU A 78 -8.73 17.53 -22.65
CA LEU A 78 -9.00 16.18 -23.19
C LEU A 78 -9.07 16.17 -24.73
N GLY A 79 -9.00 17.32 -25.39
CA GLY A 79 -9.10 17.45 -26.84
C GLY A 79 -10.53 17.26 -27.37
N TYR A 80 -11.54 17.42 -26.52
CA TYR A 80 -12.93 17.46 -26.96
C TYR A 80 -13.22 18.82 -27.59
N ASP A 81 -13.59 18.79 -28.86
CA ASP A 81 -14.08 19.97 -29.56
C ASP A 81 -15.53 20.25 -29.10
N ALA A 82 -15.79 21.47 -28.63
CA ALA A 82 -17.09 21.86 -28.06
C ALA A 82 -18.26 21.70 -29.06
N ASP A 83 -17.93 21.59 -30.36
CA ASP A 83 -18.89 21.51 -31.46
C ASP A 83 -19.16 20.06 -31.92
N THR A 84 -18.28 19.10 -31.62
CA THR A 84 -18.38 17.73 -32.17
C THR A 84 -18.72 16.64 -31.18
N GLY A 85 -18.69 16.92 -29.86
CA GLY A 85 -19.31 16.10 -28.81
C GLY A 85 -19.26 14.59 -29.03
N VAL A 86 -18.09 14.02 -29.28
CA VAL A 86 -17.92 12.55 -29.36
C VAL A 86 -17.84 11.97 -27.96
#